data_AF-A0A674JDT3-F1
#
_entry.id   AF-A0A674JDT3-F1
#
_cell.length_a   1.000
_cell.length_b   1.000
_cell.length_c   1.000
_cell.angle_alpha   90.00
_cell.angle_beta   90.00
_cell.angle_gamma   90.00
#
_symmetry.space_group_name_H-M   'P 1'
#
loop_
_entity.id
_entity.type
_entity.pdbx_description
1 polymer ?
#
loop_
_entity_poly.entity_id
_entity_poly.type
_entity_poly.pdbx_seq_one_letter_code
_entity_poly.pdbx_strand_id
1 'polypeptide(L)'
;ELRGWEKGSFPENTSNILDNLLSRMEQYANNLEELVEERTQAYLEEKRKAEALLYQILPHSVAEQLKRGETVQAEAFDNVTIYFSDIVGFTALSAESTPMQVVTLLNDLYTCFDAIIDNFDIRHRPDQQLKLRIGIHSGERRGRGARLGGP
;
A
#
# COMPACT_ATOMS: atom_id res chain seq x y z
N GLU A 1 85.33 -3.47 28.22
CA GLU A 1 84.55 -3.45 26.97
C GLU A 1 83.06 -3.48 27.33
N LEU A 2 82.33 -2.43 26.95
CA LEU A 2 81.17 -2.42 26.02
C LEU A 2 79.99 -3.31 26.46
N ARG A 3 78.73 -2.89 26.51
CA ARG A 3 78.02 -1.59 26.41
C ARG A 3 76.56 -2.02 26.72
N GLY A 4 75.93 -1.45 27.75
CA GLY A 4 74.49 -1.60 27.95
C GLY A 4 73.77 -0.86 26.83
N TRP A 5 72.85 -1.54 26.14
CA TRP A 5 71.98 -0.90 25.16
C TRP A 5 70.80 -0.31 25.93
N GLU A 6 70.77 1.01 26.01
CA GLU A 6 69.62 1.77 26.48
C GLU A 6 68.46 1.57 25.50
N LYS A 7 67.30 1.15 26.03
CA LYS A 7 66.04 1.11 25.29
C LYS A 7 65.70 2.52 24.85
N GLY A 8 65.73 2.76 23.53
CA GLY A 8 65.19 3.98 22.93
C GLY A 8 63.72 4.12 23.30
N SER A 9 63.40 5.16 24.06
CA SER A 9 62.03 5.59 24.32
C SER A 9 61.44 6.13 23.02
N PHE A 10 60.38 5.51 22.53
CA PHE A 10 59.62 6.02 21.40
C PHE A 10 58.82 7.26 21.86
N PRO A 11 58.75 8.33 21.06
CA PRO A 11 58.08 9.56 21.48
C PRO A 11 56.57 9.34 21.63
N GLU A 12 56.06 9.55 22.84
CA GLU A 12 54.64 9.43 23.25
C GLU A 12 53.66 10.24 22.38
N ASN A 13 54.17 11.20 21.61
CA ASN A 13 53.37 12.14 20.82
C ASN A 13 52.66 11.52 19.60
N THR A 14 53.16 10.41 19.04
CA THR A 14 52.51 9.72 17.91
C THR A 14 51.30 8.89 18.33
N SER A 15 51.26 8.39 19.57
CA SER A 15 50.10 7.67 20.11
C SER A 15 48.89 8.61 20.16
N ASN A 16 49.06 9.79 20.74
CA ASN A 16 47.97 10.77 20.93
C ASN A 16 47.32 11.24 19.61
N ILE A 17 48.08 11.29 18.50
CA ILE A 17 47.54 11.69 17.17
C ILE A 17 46.75 10.55 16.54
N LEU A 18 47.27 9.33 16.61
CA LEU A 18 46.58 8.13 16.10
C LEU A 18 45.29 7.87 16.89
N ASP A 19 45.33 8.05 18.21
CA ASP A 19 44.16 7.92 19.10
C ASP A 19 43.10 8.98 18.78
N ASN A 20 43.50 10.22 18.44
CA ASN A 20 42.57 11.26 18.01
C ASN A 20 41.93 10.95 16.65
N LEU A 21 42.69 10.42 15.70
CA LEU A 21 42.18 10.01 14.40
C LEU A 21 41.23 8.81 14.52
N LEU A 22 41.56 7.82 15.35
CA LEU A 22 40.69 6.68 15.64
C LEU A 22 39.36 7.14 16.24
N SER A 23 39.42 8.00 17.26
CA SER A 23 38.23 8.55 17.92
C SER A 23 37.33 9.32 16.95
N ARG A 24 37.91 10.10 16.03
CA ARG A 24 37.14 10.78 14.98
C ARG A 24 36.51 9.79 14.00
N MET A 25 37.23 8.77 13.56
CA MET A 25 36.68 7.75 12.65
C MET A 25 35.52 6.99 13.30
N GLU A 26 35.64 6.67 14.59
CA GLU A 26 34.59 6.01 15.36
C GLU A 26 33.35 6.92 15.51
N GLN A 27 33.55 8.21 15.80
CA GLN A 27 32.45 9.19 15.78
C GLN A 27 31.78 9.30 14.40
N TYR A 28 32.56 9.31 13.32
CA TYR A 28 31.98 9.34 11.97
C TYR A 28 31.19 8.08 11.64
N ALA A 29 31.69 6.90 12.04
CA ALA A 29 30.99 5.64 11.84
C ALA A 29 29.66 5.60 12.60
N ASN A 30 29.67 5.98 13.88
CA ASN A 30 28.47 6.01 14.72
C ASN A 30 27.43 7.01 14.20
N ASN A 31 27.87 8.23 13.83
CA ASN A 31 26.96 9.24 13.27
C ASN A 31 26.38 8.80 11.92
N LEU A 32 27.16 8.08 11.09
CA LEU A 32 26.68 7.57 9.81
C LEU A 32 25.65 6.46 10.03
N GLU A 33 25.89 5.57 10.99
CA GLU A 33 24.96 4.50 11.36
C GLU A 33 23.63 5.08 11.86
N GLU A 34 23.68 6.05 12.78
CA GLU A 34 22.50 6.78 13.27
C GLU A 34 21.74 7.47 12.14
N LEU A 35 22.46 8.16 11.23
CA LEU A 35 21.84 8.83 10.09
C LEU A 35 21.21 7.83 9.10
N VAL A 36 21.85 6.68 8.85
CA VAL A 36 21.30 5.62 8.00
C VAL A 36 20.04 5.04 8.62
N GLU A 37 20.03 4.81 9.94
CA GLU A 37 18.86 4.31 10.65
C GLU A 37 17.69 5.30 10.56
N GLU A 38 17.92 6.58 10.85
CA GLU A 38 16.92 7.64 10.75
C GLU A 38 16.31 7.72 9.34
N ARG A 39 17.18 7.73 8.31
CA ARG A 39 16.74 7.80 6.91
C ARG A 39 15.98 6.56 6.47
N THR A 40 16.41 5.38 6.92
CA THR A 40 15.74 4.12 6.63
C THR A 40 14.35 4.12 7.28
N GLN A 41 14.22 4.59 8.51
CA GLN A 41 12.94 4.68 9.21
C GLN A 41 11.99 5.66 8.52
N ALA A 42 12.47 6.85 8.16
CA ALA A 42 11.67 7.83 7.42
C ALA A 42 11.19 7.29 6.07
N TYR A 43 12.05 6.57 5.34
CA TYR A 43 11.69 5.91 4.09
C TYR A 43 10.62 4.83 4.30
N LEU A 44 10.74 4.00 5.34
CA LEU A 44 9.75 2.96 5.64
C LEU A 44 8.38 3.55 6.00
N GLU A 45 8.36 4.63 6.77
CA GLU A 45 7.13 5.34 7.13
C GLU A 45 6.42 5.88 5.88
N GLU A 46 7.17 6.50 4.97
CA GLU A 46 6.61 7.07 3.74
C GLU A 46 6.17 5.98 2.76
N LYS A 47 6.96 4.90 2.63
CA LYS A 47 6.60 3.71 1.86
C LYS A 47 5.29 3.12 2.36
N ARG A 48 5.11 2.97 3.68
CA ARG A 48 3.89 2.43 4.27
C ARG A 48 2.66 3.27 3.94
N LYS A 49 2.77 4.60 4.03
CA LYS A 49 1.68 5.52 3.67
C LYS A 49 1.31 5.41 2.18
N ALA A 50 2.33 5.38 1.31
CA ALA A 50 2.14 5.23 -0.13
C ALA A 50 1.47 3.90 -0.49
N GLU A 51 1.90 2.79 0.12
CA GLU A 51 1.29 1.48 -0.07
C GLU A 51 -0.15 1.43 0.43
N ALA A 52 -0.44 1.98 1.62
CA ALA A 52 -1.80 2.04 2.14
C ALA A 52 -2.75 2.81 1.20
N LEU A 53 -2.29 3.94 0.66
CA LEU A 53 -3.06 4.72 -0.30
C LEU A 53 -3.27 3.95 -1.62
N LEU A 54 -2.23 3.24 -2.10
CA LEU A 54 -2.32 2.45 -3.32
C LEU A 54 -3.41 1.38 -3.22
N TYR A 55 -3.50 0.68 -2.08
CA TYR A 55 -4.53 -0.33 -1.85
C TYR A 55 -5.94 0.23 -1.64
N GLN A 56 -6.07 1.52 -1.29
CA GLN A 56 -7.38 2.18 -1.24
C GLN A 56 -7.93 2.50 -2.63
N ILE A 57 -7.05 2.66 -3.63
CA ILE A 57 -7.43 3.08 -4.99
C ILE A 57 -7.50 1.87 -5.93
N LEU A 58 -6.69 0.85 -5.69
CA LEU A 58 -6.56 -0.31 -6.58
C LEU A 58 -6.74 -1.62 -5.80
N PRO A 59 -7.37 -2.64 -6.43
CA PRO A 59 -7.37 -4.00 -5.89
C PRO A 59 -5.95 -4.48 -5.61
N HIS A 60 -5.79 -5.25 -4.54
CA HIS A 60 -4.48 -5.68 -4.05
C HIS A 60 -3.63 -6.42 -5.11
N SER A 61 -4.28 -7.19 -5.99
CA SER A 61 -3.62 -7.90 -7.11
C SER A 61 -3.03 -6.94 -8.15
N VAL A 62 -3.75 -5.86 -8.46
CA VAL A 62 -3.34 -4.85 -9.43
C VAL A 62 -2.24 -3.97 -8.84
N ALA A 63 -2.39 -3.57 -7.58
CA ALA A 63 -1.39 -2.79 -6.86
C ALA A 63 -0.03 -3.51 -6.80
N GLU A 64 -0.02 -4.82 -6.50
CA GLU A 64 1.21 -5.61 -6.44
C GLU A 64 1.89 -5.78 -7.81
N GLN A 65 1.12 -5.99 -8.89
CA GLN A 65 1.67 -6.04 -10.25
C GLN A 65 2.34 -4.71 -10.62
N LEU A 66 1.68 -3.58 -10.33
CA LEU A 66 2.24 -2.25 -10.60
C LEU A 66 3.51 -1.98 -9.79
N LYS A 67 3.56 -2.40 -8.52
CA LYS A 67 4.77 -2.27 -7.68
C LYS A 67 5.96 -3.05 -8.25
N ARG A 68 5.71 -4.16 -8.96
CA ARG A 68 6.74 -4.95 -9.65
C ARG A 68 7.14 -4.37 -11.01
N GLY A 69 6.53 -3.27 -11.44
CA GLY A 69 6.73 -2.69 -12.76
C GLY A 69 6.09 -3.52 -13.88
N GLU A 70 5.18 -4.43 -13.54
CA GLU A 70 4.48 -5.26 -14.51
C GLU A 70 3.35 -4.46 -15.17
N THR A 71 3.13 -4.70 -16.47
CA THR A 71 1.97 -4.13 -17.16
C THR A 71 0.70 -4.86 -16.75
N VAL A 72 -0.29 -4.13 -16.26
CA VAL A 72 -1.61 -4.70 -15.94
C VAL A 72 -2.35 -4.97 -17.24
N GLN A 73 -2.56 -6.26 -17.54
CA GLN A 73 -3.33 -6.68 -18.72
C GLN A 73 -4.82 -6.50 -18.46
N ALA A 74 -5.53 -5.99 -19.47
CA ALA A 74 -6.99 -5.92 -19.40
C ALA A 74 -7.58 -7.32 -19.34
N GLU A 75 -8.37 -7.62 -18.30
CA GLU A 75 -9.06 -8.90 -18.18
C GLU A 75 -10.34 -8.89 -19.04
N ALA A 76 -10.47 -9.86 -19.93
CA ALA A 76 -11.72 -10.19 -20.61
C ALA A 76 -12.38 -11.39 -19.92
N PHE A 77 -13.70 -11.34 -19.77
CA PHE A 77 -14.47 -12.40 -19.13
C PHE A 77 -15.53 -12.90 -20.11
N ASP A 78 -15.50 -14.19 -20.42
CA ASP A 78 -16.45 -14.81 -21.37
C ASP A 78 -17.89 -14.76 -20.86
N ASN A 79 -18.07 -14.83 -19.54
CA ASN A 79 -19.38 -14.76 -18.89
C ASN A 79 -19.31 -13.84 -17.68
N VAL A 80 -20.15 -12.81 -17.67
CA VAL A 80 -20.33 -11.88 -16.54
C VAL A 80 -21.80 -11.71 -16.21
N THR A 81 -22.12 -11.56 -14.93
CA THR A 81 -23.45 -11.16 -14.46
C THR A 81 -23.38 -9.72 -13.99
N ILE A 82 -24.20 -8.86 -14.58
CA ILE A 82 -24.29 -7.45 -14.18
C ILE A 82 -25.60 -7.25 -13.42
N TYR A 83 -25.50 -6.70 -12.21
CA TYR A 83 -26.65 -6.39 -11.37
C TYR A 83 -26.78 -4.87 -11.15
N PHE A 84 -27.94 -4.32 -11.50
CA PHE A 84 -28.24 -2.90 -11.31
C PHE A 84 -29.11 -2.71 -10.06
N SER A 85 -28.49 -2.35 -8.93
CA SER A 85 -29.19 -1.98 -7.71
C SER A 85 -29.30 -0.48 -7.56
N ASP A 86 -30.42 0.04 -7.08
CA ASP A 86 -30.52 1.42 -6.60
C ASP A 86 -30.43 1.45 -5.07
N ILE A 87 -29.92 2.55 -4.51
CA ILE A 87 -30.03 2.81 -3.08
C ILE A 87 -31.28 3.66 -2.88
N VAL A 88 -32.31 3.06 -2.26
CA VAL A 88 -33.59 3.75 -2.02
C VAL A 88 -33.36 5.02 -1.22
N GLY A 89 -33.84 6.16 -1.75
CA GLY A 89 -33.74 7.45 -1.06
C GLY A 89 -32.35 8.10 -1.10
N PHE A 90 -31.39 7.55 -1.87
CA PHE A 90 -30.03 8.10 -1.95
C PHE A 90 -30.00 9.57 -2.34
N THR A 91 -30.83 10.01 -3.29
CA THR A 91 -30.90 11.42 -3.70
C THR A 91 -31.26 12.33 -2.53
N ALA A 92 -32.29 11.99 -1.75
CA ALA A 92 -32.71 12.77 -0.59
C ALA A 92 -31.64 12.75 0.51
N LEU A 93 -31.11 11.56 0.81
CA LEU A 93 -30.05 11.39 1.81
C LEU A 93 -28.79 12.20 1.45
N SER A 94 -28.39 12.18 0.18
CA SER A 94 -27.22 12.93 -0.32
C SER A 94 -27.45 14.45 -0.34
N ALA A 95 -28.69 14.91 -0.51
CA ALA A 95 -29.03 16.32 -0.49
C ALA A 95 -28.98 16.92 0.95
N GLU A 96 -29.27 16.09 1.95
CA GLU A 96 -29.27 16.48 3.36
C GLU A 96 -27.94 16.18 4.08
N SER A 97 -27.04 15.41 3.45
CA SER A 97 -25.77 14.97 4.04
C SER A 97 -24.59 15.80 3.54
N THR A 98 -23.56 15.91 4.38
CA THR A 98 -22.26 16.42 3.92
C THR A 98 -21.61 15.41 2.97
N PRO A 99 -20.76 15.86 2.02
CA PRO A 99 -20.05 14.95 1.12
C PRO A 99 -19.29 13.84 1.85
N MET A 100 -18.69 14.16 3.01
CA MET A 100 -17.96 13.17 3.81
C MET A 100 -18.87 12.06 4.36
N GLN A 101 -20.08 12.41 4.85
CA GLN A 101 -21.04 11.43 5.33
C GLN A 101 -21.51 10.48 4.22
N VAL A 102 -21.70 11.00 3.00
CA VAL A 102 -22.07 10.18 1.85
C VAL A 102 -20.93 9.22 1.48
N VAL A 103 -19.68 9.69 1.50
CA VAL A 103 -18.50 8.85 1.26
C VAL A 103 -18.39 7.75 2.31
N THR A 104 -18.57 8.07 3.59
CA THR A 104 -18.55 7.09 4.68
C THR A 104 -19.63 6.01 4.48
N LEU A 105 -20.87 6.42 4.17
CA LEU A 105 -21.96 5.48 3.90
C LEU A 105 -21.62 4.52 2.74
N LEU A 106 -21.10 5.05 1.64
CA LEU A 106 -20.72 4.24 0.48
C LEU A 106 -19.57 3.29 0.80
N ASN A 107 -18.57 3.75 1.56
CA ASN A 107 -17.45 2.93 2.01
C ASN A 107 -17.93 1.77 2.89
N ASP A 108 -18.83 2.02 3.83
CA ASP A 108 -19.38 0.99 4.72
C ASP A 108 -20.18 -0.05 3.94
N LEU A 109 -20.96 0.40 2.95
CA LEU A 109 -21.73 -0.46 2.06
C LEU A 109 -20.83 -1.34 1.18
N TYR A 110 -19.76 -0.80 0.61
CA TYR A 110 -18.80 -1.60 -0.16
C TYR A 110 -18.04 -2.59 0.72
N THR A 111 -17.59 -2.16 1.90
CA THR A 111 -16.92 -3.04 2.87
C THR A 111 -17.83 -4.21 3.26
N CYS A 112 -19.13 -3.97 3.44
CA CYS A 112 -20.10 -5.02 3.74
C CYS A 112 -20.23 -6.02 2.59
N PHE A 113 -20.31 -5.54 1.34
CA PHE A 113 -20.35 -6.42 0.18
C PHE A 113 -19.08 -7.26 0.05
N ASP A 114 -17.90 -6.64 0.17
CA ASP A 114 -16.62 -7.34 0.07
C ASP A 114 -16.53 -8.45 1.13
N ALA A 115 -16.91 -8.18 2.38
CA ALA A 115 -16.94 -9.18 3.44
C ALA A 115 -17.91 -10.35 3.19
N ILE A 116 -19.05 -10.10 2.53
CA ILE A 116 -20.00 -11.15 2.14
C ILE A 116 -19.40 -12.01 1.02
N ILE A 117 -18.77 -11.38 0.02
CA ILE A 117 -18.20 -12.08 -1.13
C ILE A 117 -16.97 -12.89 -0.74
N ASP A 118 -16.13 -12.39 0.16
CA ASP A 118 -14.94 -13.11 0.64
C ASP A 118 -15.31 -14.45 1.31
N ASN A 119 -16.49 -14.52 1.94
CA ASN A 119 -17.00 -15.73 2.57
C ASN A 119 -17.95 -16.54 1.67
N PHE A 120 -18.14 -16.13 0.41
CA PHE A 120 -19.04 -16.80 -0.51
C PHE A 120 -18.33 -17.91 -1.28
N ASP A 121 -18.67 -19.16 -0.96
CA ASP A 121 -18.15 -20.32 -1.68
C ASP A 121 -19.05 -20.71 -2.87
N ILE A 122 -18.43 -20.89 -4.04
CA ILE A 122 -19.12 -21.32 -5.25
C ILE A 122 -19.30 -22.83 -5.19
N ARG A 123 -20.46 -23.28 -4.68
CA ARG A 123 -20.79 -24.70 -4.47
C ARG A 123 -20.50 -25.66 -5.64
N HIS A 124 -20.53 -25.17 -6.88
CA HIS A 124 -20.28 -25.99 -8.08
C HIS A 124 -18.86 -25.82 -8.66
N ARG A 125 -18.04 -24.91 -8.09
CA ARG A 125 -16.65 -24.63 -8.45
C ARG A 125 -15.85 -24.17 -7.21
N PRO A 126 -15.47 -25.09 -6.31
CA PRO A 126 -14.78 -24.75 -5.06
C PRO A 126 -13.40 -24.10 -5.28
N ASP A 127 -12.78 -24.32 -6.45
CA ASP A 127 -11.49 -23.70 -6.81
C ASP A 127 -11.64 -22.28 -7.37
N GLN A 128 -12.87 -21.74 -7.45
CA GLN A 128 -13.14 -20.41 -7.98
C GLN A 128 -13.72 -19.49 -6.91
N GLN A 129 -13.12 -18.30 -6.79
CA GLN A 129 -13.67 -17.21 -5.99
C GLN A 129 -14.47 -16.25 -6.88
N LEU A 130 -15.59 -15.75 -6.36
CA LEU A 130 -16.38 -14.75 -7.05
C LEU A 130 -15.63 -13.41 -7.05
N LYS A 131 -15.34 -12.85 -8.23
CA LYS A 131 -14.76 -11.52 -8.37
C LYS A 131 -15.89 -10.48 -8.46
N LEU A 132 -16.10 -9.70 -7.41
CA LEU A 132 -17.04 -8.57 -7.44
C LEU A 132 -16.33 -7.28 -7.87
N ARG A 133 -16.95 -6.51 -8.76
CA ARG A 133 -16.55 -5.14 -9.08
C ARG A 133 -17.77 -4.25 -8.91
N ILE A 134 -17.70 -3.32 -7.95
CA ILE A 134 -18.78 -2.37 -7.69
C ILE A 134 -18.43 -1.03 -8.31
N GLY A 135 -19.36 -0.44 -9.05
CA GLY A 135 -19.19 0.85 -9.69
C GLY A 135 -20.38 1.76 -9.42
N ILE A 136 -20.12 3.06 -9.31
CA ILE A 136 -21.17 4.07 -9.24
C ILE A 136 -21.54 4.48 -10.66
N HIS A 137 -22.81 4.32 -11.02
CA HIS A 137 -23.34 4.83 -12.26
C HIS A 137 -24.22 6.06 -11.98
N SER A 138 -23.74 7.24 -12.39
CA SER A 138 -24.52 8.48 -12.39
C SER A 138 -25.06 8.71 -13.79
N GLY A 139 -26.21 8.13 -14.08
CA GLY A 139 -26.89 8.24 -15.38
C GLY A 139 -28.40 8.03 -15.19
N GLU A 140 -29.19 8.70 -16.03
CA GLU A 140 -30.65 8.64 -15.93
C GLU A 140 -31.12 7.20 -16.20
N ARG A 141 -31.66 6.54 -15.17
CA ARG A 141 -32.28 5.22 -15.31
C ARG A 141 -33.56 5.37 -16.13
N ARG A 142 -33.46 5.27 -17.46
CA ARG A 142 -34.63 5.08 -18.32
C ARG A 142 -35.39 3.85 -17.81
N GLY A 143 -36.63 4.09 -17.38
CA GLY A 143 -37.41 3.19 -16.56
C GLY A 143 -37.58 1.78 -17.13
N ARG A 144 -37.78 0.85 -16.19
CA ARG A 144 -38.30 -0.52 -16.37
C ARG A 144 -39.34 -0.57 -17.50
N GLY A 145 -39.04 -1.31 -18.57
CA GLY A 145 -40.00 -1.51 -19.66
C GLY A 145 -39.45 -2.03 -20.99
N ALA A 146 -38.31 -2.69 -21.05
CA ALA A 146 -37.92 -3.41 -22.27
C ALA A 146 -38.33 -4.87 -22.13
N ARG A 147 -39.48 -5.21 -22.73
CA ARG A 147 -39.83 -6.59 -23.05
C ARG A 147 -38.63 -7.18 -23.79
N LEU A 148 -38.03 -8.24 -23.25
CA LEU A 148 -37.20 -9.14 -24.04
C LEU A 148 -38.16 -9.91 -24.96
N GLY A 149 -38.54 -9.25 -26.05
CA GLY A 149 -39.23 -9.86 -27.16
C GLY A 149 -38.22 -10.19 -28.24
N GLY A 150 -38.13 -11.48 -28.53
CA GLY A 150 -37.81 -12.00 -29.86
C GLY A 150 -36.63 -12.96 -29.89
N PRO A 151 -36.50 -13.70 -31.00
CA PRO A 151 -37.51 -14.37 -31.83
C PRO A 151 -37.68 -15.85 -31.45
#